data_AF-A0A060BRZ5-F1
#
_entry.id   AF-A0A060BRZ5-F1
#
_cell.length_a   1.000
_cell.length_b   1.000
_cell.length_c   1.000
_cell.angle_alpha   90.00
_cell.angle_beta   90.00
_cell.angle_gamma   90.00
#
_symmetry.space_group_name_H-M   'P 1'
#
loop_
_entity.id
_entity.type
_entity.pdbx_description
1 polymer ?
#
loop_
_entity_poly.entity_id
_entity_poly.type
_entity_poly.pdbx_seq_one_letter_code
_entity_poly.pdbx_strand_id
1 'polypeptide(L)'
;KTNVALLTMMREIGKHINSDGTINADDFKIIYIAPMRSLVQEMVGNFGKRLSSYNITVHELTGDHQLTREQIAEAQVIVVLQRNGISLQEKVCLYHKVLLSSSI
;
A
#
# COMPACT_ATOMS: atom_id res chain seq x y z
N LYS A 1 2.03 10.67 14.84
CA LYS A 1 2.48 10.56 13.42
C LYS A 1 1.61 9.57 12.64
N THR A 2 1.39 8.35 13.14
CA THR A 2 0.56 7.30 12.51
C THR A 2 -0.89 7.69 12.24
N ASN A 3 -1.55 8.38 13.18
CA ASN A 3 -2.94 8.80 13.00
C ASN A 3 -3.12 9.80 11.85
N VAL A 4 -2.14 10.69 11.63
CA VAL A 4 -2.19 11.64 10.52
C VAL A 4 -2.08 10.90 9.18
N ALA A 5 -1.17 9.92 9.09
CA ALA A 5 -1.07 9.08 7.91
C ALA A 5 -2.39 8.33 7.64
N LEU A 6 -2.99 7.74 8.69
CA LEU A 6 -4.27 7.05 8.57
C LEU A 6 -5.39 7.97 8.09
N LEU A 7 -5.48 9.21 8.60
CA LEU A 7 -6.48 10.18 8.15
C LEU A 7 -6.29 10.54 6.68
N THR A 8 -5.05 10.69 6.22
CA THR A 8 -4.75 10.92 4.80
C THR A 8 -5.15 9.73 3.94
N MET A 9 -4.87 8.50 4.39
CA MET A 9 -5.29 7.28 3.69
C MET A 9 -6.82 7.19 3.61
N MET A 10 -7.51 7.41 4.73
CA MET A 10 -8.98 7.42 4.79
C MET A 10 -9.59 8.48 3.87
N ARG A 11 -8.96 9.65 3.76
CA ARG A 11 -9.40 10.69 2.84
C ARG A 11 -9.28 10.26 1.37
N GLU A 12 -8.25 9.50 1.02
CA GLU A 12 -8.08 8.99 -0.34
C GLU A 12 -9.06 7.86 -0.66
N ILE A 13 -9.25 6.93 0.28
CA ILE A 13 -10.27 5.88 0.20
C ILE A 13 -11.66 6.51 0.04
N GLY A 14 -11.95 7.57 0.79
CA GLY A 14 -13.22 8.30 0.76
C GLY A 14 -13.58 8.91 -0.61
N LYS A 15 -12.60 9.15 -1.49
CA LYS A 15 -12.86 9.63 -2.86
C LYS A 15 -13.30 8.52 -3.81
N HIS A 16 -13.00 7.26 -3.47
CA HIS A 16 -13.28 6.08 -4.27
C HIS A 16 -14.45 5.27 -3.67
N ILE A 17 -15.32 5.95 -2.91
CA ILE A 17 -16.58 5.40 -2.43
C ILE A 17 -17.65 5.71 -3.47
N ASN A 18 -18.28 4.67 -3.99
CA ASN A 18 -19.41 4.79 -4.88
C ASN A 18 -20.66 5.27 -4.13
N SER A 19 -21.65 5.76 -4.88
CA SER A 19 -22.94 6.24 -4.33
C SER A 19 -23.72 5.17 -3.54
N ASP A 20 -23.41 3.89 -3.74
CA ASP A 20 -23.98 2.74 -3.05
C ASP A 20 -23.25 2.37 -1.74
N GLY A 21 -22.15 3.07 -1.42
CA GLY A 21 -21.33 2.82 -0.24
C GLY A 21 -20.25 1.75 -0.44
N THR A 22 -20.11 1.19 -1.64
CA THR A 22 -19.01 0.26 -1.97
C THR A 22 -17.72 1.01 -2.22
N ILE A 23 -16.58 0.40 -1.87
CA ILE A 23 -15.24 0.98 -2.09
C ILE A 23 -14.66 0.33 -3.33
N ASN A 24 -14.31 1.14 -4.34
CA ASN A 24 -13.55 0.67 -5.51
C ASN A 24 -12.08 0.50 -5.12
N ALA A 25 -11.78 -0.65 -4.52
CA ALA A 25 -10.45 -0.97 -4.02
C ALA A 25 -9.38 -1.11 -5.12
N ASP A 26 -9.78 -1.29 -6.38
CA ASP A 26 -8.87 -1.43 -7.52
C ASP A 26 -8.46 -0.09 -8.16
N ASP A 27 -9.24 0.98 -7.94
CA ASP A 27 -9.00 2.30 -8.56
C ASP A 27 -7.85 3.07 -7.89
N PHE A 28 -7.39 2.64 -6.71
CA PHE A 28 -6.35 3.34 -5.98
C PHE A 28 -5.36 2.38 -5.32
N LYS A 29 -4.13 2.90 -5.16
CA LYS A 29 -3.07 2.22 -4.42
C LYS A 29 -2.30 3.24 -3.58
N ILE A 30 -2.00 2.89 -2.34
CA ILE A 30 -1.33 3.76 -1.36
C ILE A 30 0.01 3.15 -0.98
N ILE A 31 1.07 3.95 -1.07
CA ILE A 31 2.42 3.53 -0.67
C ILE A 31 2.80 4.28 0.62
N TYR A 32 3.10 3.53 1.67
CA TYR A 32 3.60 4.08 2.93
C TYR A 32 5.08 3.75 3.10
N ILE A 33 5.93 4.77 3.18
CA ILE A 33 7.38 4.58 3.32
C ILE A 33 7.78 4.77 4.77
N ALA A 34 8.40 3.74 5.33
CA ALA A 34 8.88 3.76 6.71
C ALA A 34 10.42 3.66 6.77
N PRO A 35 11.08 4.39 7.69
CA PRO A 35 12.55 4.41 7.79
C PRO A 35 13.16 3.14 8.43
N MET A 36 12.38 2.36 9.18
CA MET A 36 12.87 1.22 9.97
C MET A 36 11.98 -0.01 9.77
N ARG A 37 12.60 -1.20 9.75
CA ARG A 37 11.87 -2.47 9.52
C ARG A 37 10.85 -2.79 10.62
N SER A 38 11.20 -2.54 11.88
CA SER A 38 10.26 -2.76 13.00
C SER A 38 9.01 -1.90 12.86
N LEU A 39 9.15 -0.66 12.36
CA LEU A 39 8.01 0.22 12.11
C LEU A 39 7.16 -0.29 10.95
N VAL A 40 7.74 -0.88 9.91
CA VAL A 40 6.98 -1.49 8.80
C VAL A 40 6.03 -2.56 9.35
N GLN A 41 6.56 -3.51 10.11
CA GLN A 41 5.78 -4.62 10.66
C GLN A 41 4.66 -4.14 11.59
N GLU A 42 4.96 -3.18 12.46
CA GLU A 42 3.96 -2.55 13.33
C GLU A 42 2.85 -1.87 12.51
N MET A 43 3.22 -1.14 11.45
CA MET A 43 2.28 -0.42 10.60
C MET A 43 1.43 -1.36 9.75
N VAL A 44 2.01 -2.42 9.18
CA VAL A 44 1.26 -3.45 8.44
C VAL A 44 0.23 -4.11 9.35
N GLY A 45 0.62 -4.49 10.57
CA GLY A 45 -0.31 -5.06 11.54
C GLY A 45 -1.40 -4.08 12.00
N ASN A 46 -1.05 -2.83 12.27
CA ASN A 46 -2.00 -1.81 12.74
C ASN A 46 -2.95 -1.34 11.63
N PHE A 47 -2.42 -1.07 10.43
CA PHE A 47 -3.23 -0.70 9.26
C PHE A 47 -4.07 -1.88 8.78
N GLY A 48 -3.53 -3.09 8.72
CA GLY A 48 -4.30 -4.28 8.37
C GLY A 48 -5.50 -4.47 9.29
N LYS A 49 -5.32 -4.38 10.61
CA LYS A 49 -6.43 -4.50 11.57
C LYS A 49 -7.48 -3.40 11.43
N ARG A 50 -7.06 -2.15 11.17
CA ARG A 50 -7.98 -1.00 11.07
C ARG A 50 -8.69 -0.91 9.72
N LEU A 51 -8.01 -1.32 8.65
CA LEU A 51 -8.49 -1.23 7.27
C LEU A 51 -9.21 -2.50 6.81
N SER A 52 -9.06 -3.61 7.54
CA SER A 52 -9.76 -4.88 7.25
C SER A 52 -11.29 -4.70 7.21
N SER A 53 -11.87 -3.81 8.03
CA SER A 53 -13.31 -3.50 7.99
C SER A 53 -13.78 -2.85 6.70
N TYR A 54 -12.87 -2.27 5.92
CA TYR A 54 -13.14 -1.63 4.63
C TYR A 54 -12.76 -2.53 3.45
N ASN A 55 -12.47 -3.81 3.71
CA ASN A 55 -12.02 -4.78 2.71
C ASN A 55 -10.72 -4.36 1.98
N ILE A 56 -9.85 -3.66 2.71
CA ILE A 56 -8.56 -3.16 2.22
C ILE A 56 -7.45 -4.06 2.76
N THR A 57 -6.64 -4.56 1.85
CA THR A 57 -5.50 -5.44 2.11
C THR A 57 -4.21 -4.63 2.21
N VAL A 58 -3.39 -4.94 3.22
CA VAL A 58 -2.13 -4.27 3.48
C VAL A 58 -0.99 -5.28 3.39
N HIS A 59 -0.01 -5.01 2.53
CA HIS A 59 1.17 -5.85 2.37
C HIS A 59 2.46 -5.05 2.60
N GLU A 60 3.52 -5.73 3.07
CA GLU A 60 4.86 -5.16 3.02
C GLU A 60 5.55 -5.49 1.71
N LEU A 61 6.28 -4.52 1.17
CA LEU A 61 7.22 -4.74 0.09
C LEU A 61 8.62 -4.48 0.64
N THR A 62 9.39 -5.55 0.77
CA THR A 62 10.79 -5.51 1.18
C THR A 62 11.66 -5.96 0.03
N GLY A 63 12.91 -5.50 -0.05
CA GLY A 63 13.82 -5.90 -1.13
C GLY A 63 14.13 -7.40 -1.16
N ASP A 64 13.76 -8.12 -0.11
CA ASP A 64 14.03 -9.55 0.10
C ASP A 64 12.77 -10.39 -0.23
N HIS A 65 11.58 -9.79 -0.14
CA HIS A 65 10.29 -10.38 -0.47
C HIS A 65 9.64 -9.56 -1.59
N GLN A 66 9.78 -10.05 -2.83
CA GLN A 66 8.97 -9.55 -3.92
C GLN A 66 7.55 -10.11 -3.77
N LEU A 67 6.57 -9.21 -3.75
CA LEU A 67 5.16 -9.61 -3.79
C LEU A 67 4.87 -10.27 -5.14
N THR A 68 4.01 -11.29 -5.15
CA THR A 68 3.52 -11.87 -6.41
C THR A 68 2.56 -10.92 -7.10
N ARG A 69 2.29 -11.14 -8.39
CA ARG A 69 1.38 -10.28 -9.17
C ARG A 69 -0.01 -10.23 -8.54
N GLU A 70 -0.48 -11.38 -8.05
CA GLU A 70 -1.77 -11.55 -7.39
C GLU A 70 -1.81 -10.74 -6.09
N GLN A 71 -0.76 -10.84 -5.26
CA GLN A 71 -0.67 -10.08 -4.01
C GLN A 71 -0.65 -8.57 -4.26
N ILE A 72 -0.05 -8.11 -5.34
CA ILE A 72 -0.01 -6.66 -5.66
C ILE A 72 -1.37 -6.20 -6.18
N ALA A 73 -2.02 -7.01 -7.01
CA ALA A 73 -3.39 -6.73 -7.46
C ALA A 73 -4.34 -6.65 -6.26
N GLU A 74 -4.25 -7.57 -5.31
CA GLU A 74 -5.09 -7.61 -4.10
C GLU A 74 -4.72 -6.54 -3.07
N ALA A 75 -3.47 -6.08 -3.02
CA ALA A 75 -3.00 -5.10 -2.03
C ALA A 75 -3.37 -3.67 -2.41
N GLN A 76 -4.12 -2.96 -1.57
CA GLN A 76 -4.40 -1.53 -1.76
C GLN A 76 -3.39 -0.65 -1.04
N VAL A 77 -2.85 -1.12 0.09
CA VAL A 77 -1.80 -0.41 0.84
C VAL A 77 -0.53 -1.23 0.84
N ILE A 78 0.55 -0.63 0.38
CA ILE A 78 1.87 -1.25 0.36
C ILE A 78 2.81 -0.47 1.26
N VAL A 79 3.31 -1.13 2.30
CA VAL A 79 4.28 -0.55 3.21
C VAL A 79 5.69 -0.92 2.75
N VAL A 80 6.50 0.08 2.43
CA VAL A 80 7.83 -0.09 1.87
C VAL A 80 8.88 0.39 2.87
N LEU A 81 9.92 -0.43 3.08
CA LEU A 81 11.08 -0.01 3.85
C LEU A 81 11.92 1.01 3.05
N GLN A 82 12.29 2.11 3.68
CA GLN A 82 13.28 3.04 3.15
C GLN A 82 14.68 2.46 3.33
N ARG A 83 15.21 1.83 2.26
CA ARG A 83 16.64 1.56 2.16
C ARG A 83 17.37 2.80 1.65
N ASN A 84 18.49 3.14 2.28
CA ASN A 84 19.38 4.19 1.81
C ASN A 84 19.92 3.79 0.42
N GLY A 85 19.71 4.66 -0.58
CA GLY A 85 20.23 4.48 -1.94
C GLY A 85 19.20 4.17 -3.04
N ILE A 86 17.93 3.93 -2.70
CA ILE A 86 16.87 3.78 -3.72
C ILE A 86 16.01 5.04 -3.70
N SER A 87 16.00 5.77 -4.82
CA SER A 87 15.21 6.99 -4.97
C SER A 87 13.70 6.68 -4.96
N LEU A 88 12.87 7.65 -4.58
CA LEU A 88 11.41 7.53 -4.70
C LEU A 88 10.98 7.22 -6.15
N GLN A 89 11.73 7.73 -7.13
CA GLN A 89 11.52 7.49 -8.56
C GLN A 89 11.70 6.01 -8.92
N GLU A 90 12.72 5.33 -8.39
CA GLU A 90 12.93 3.90 -8.61
C GLU A 90 11.86 3.04 -7.94
N LYS A 91 11.31 3.48 -6.79
CA LYS A 91 10.19 2.80 -6.14
C LYS A 91 8.88 2.94 -6.93
N VAL A 92 8.62 4.10 -7.52
CA VAL A 92 7.51 4.31 -8.45
C VAL A 92 7.73 3.52 -9.74
N CYS A 93 8.98 3.41 -10.22
CA CYS A 93 9.33 2.59 -11.37
C CYS A 93 9.16 1.09 -11.10
N LEU A 94 9.49 0.61 -9.90
CA LEU A 94 9.13 -0.73 -9.43
C LEU A 94 7.61 -0.92 -9.45
N TYR A 95 6.83 0.09 -9.05
CA TYR A 95 5.38 0.06 -9.13
C TYR A 95 4.87 -0.03 -10.57
N HIS A 96 5.41 0.79 -11.47
CA HIS A 96 5.05 0.76 -12.89
C HIS A 96 5.48 -0.55 -13.56
N LYS A 97 6.64 -1.10 -13.20
CA LYS A 97 7.16 -2.38 -13.69
C LYS A 97 6.33 -3.56 -13.17
N VAL A 98 5.88 -3.48 -11.93
CA VAL A 98 4.92 -4.42 -11.32
C VAL A 98 3.56 -4.35 -12.02
N LEU A 99 3.00 -3.14 -12.22
CA LEU A 99 1.72 -2.94 -12.89
C LEU A 99 1.74 -3.35 -14.38
N LEU A 100 2.83 -3.04 -15.09
CA LEU A 100 3.04 -3.47 -16.48
C LEU A 100 3.19 -5.00 -16.61
N SER A 101 3.77 -5.66 -15.60
CA SER A 101 3.83 -7.12 -15.54
C SER A 101 2.43 -7.73 -15.41
N SER A 102 1.47 -7.05 -14.79
CA SER A 102 0.08 -7.51 -14.63
C SER A 102 -0.82 -7.29 -15.86
N SER A 103 -0.33 -6.59 -16.90
CA SER A 103 -1.12 -6.30 -18.13
C SER A 103 -0.75 -7.19 -19.34
N ILE A 104 0.01 -8.27 -19.14
CA ILE A 104 0.34 -9.29 -20.17
C ILE A 104 0.15 -10.69 -19.58
#